data_AF-A0A1Y2H5K8-F1
#
_entry.id   AF-A0A1Y2H5K8-F1
#
_cell.length_a   1.000
_cell.length_b   1.000
_cell.length_c   1.000
_cell.angle_alpha   90.00
_cell.angle_beta   90.00
_cell.angle_gamma   90.00
#
_symmetry.space_group_name_H-M   'P 1'
#
loop_
_entity.id
_entity.type
_entity.pdbx_description
1 polymer ?
#
loop_
_entity_poly.entity_id
_entity_poly.type
_entity_poly.pdbx_seq_one_letter_code
_entity_poly.pdbx_strand_id
1 'polypeptide(L)'
;MTDLMIVDAQASAITGWVGPVPFSVDPQATVARLKPYYNVDALLGHRTVAGIKFLQVSYKSQDDLASAINKPSTFFRGQYIHAMTDVKEWFNQRADQAKNVKILCAYNTIRQLPGLLAKGHALLVDNCRARSFSRILWRYESKEDADAAIGLGEYALNGHDLRFFPGTAKLCFSCGSLDHLRNACPTRPPVKTLPPSFSFPAPAPASAGGVSYADAAKQALNKVDSVERDLRAEVAYLAGQVNDMKEQLAKFCARQDELLAALKLAQDKVAKQVEELDTHQESLASTVKGLSASLETLTTELDAESEMVAELKAHKARMSERYMRVNRDLAIVEADLAVVLDELWQSKDFAATLTAAQELSWAHKAKKKGVLSPEDI
;
A
#
# COMPACT_ATOMS: atom_id res chain seq x y z
N MET A 1 18.70 40.65 14.01
CA MET A 1 17.50 40.67 13.15
C MET A 1 17.70 39.61 12.08
N THR A 2 17.19 38.41 12.32
CA THR A 2 17.08 37.35 11.33
C THR A 2 15.71 36.74 11.54
N ASP A 3 14.81 37.09 10.62
CA ASP A 3 13.45 36.57 10.54
C ASP A 3 13.49 35.05 10.45
N LEU A 4 12.93 34.39 11.46
CA LEU A 4 12.51 33.00 11.39
C LEU A 4 11.27 32.96 10.50
N MET A 5 11.45 32.67 9.22
CA MET A 5 10.38 32.18 8.35
C MET A 5 9.88 30.84 8.89
N ILE A 6 8.91 30.88 9.80
CA ILE A 6 8.04 29.74 10.08
C ILE A 6 7.12 29.61 8.86
N VAL A 7 7.54 28.78 7.92
CA VAL A 7 6.64 28.27 6.89
C VAL A 7 5.77 27.22 7.60
N ASP A 8 4.59 27.64 8.05
CA ASP A 8 3.52 26.73 8.46
C ASP A 8 3.17 25.85 7.26
N ALA A 9 3.86 24.72 7.11
CA ALA A 9 3.42 23.65 6.26
C ALA A 9 2.10 23.14 6.85
N GLN A 10 0.99 23.56 6.24
CA GLN A 10 -0.35 23.12 6.58
C GLN A 10 -0.34 21.59 6.65
N ALA A 11 -0.49 21.02 7.85
CA ALA A 11 -0.41 19.58 8.07
C ALA A 11 -1.36 18.88 7.09
N SER A 12 -0.80 18.05 6.21
CA SER A 12 -1.57 17.33 5.19
C SER A 12 -2.73 16.59 5.86
N ALA A 13 -3.94 16.81 5.37
CA ALA A 13 -5.12 16.13 5.90
C ALA A 13 -4.92 14.62 5.84
N ILE A 14 -5.25 13.92 6.93
CA ILE A 14 -5.15 12.46 6.99
C ILE A 14 -6.29 11.90 6.15
N THR A 15 -5.95 11.27 5.02
CA THR A 15 -6.95 10.81 4.03
C THR A 15 -7.07 9.29 4.00
N GLY A 16 -8.27 8.81 3.71
CA GLY A 16 -8.52 7.43 3.33
C GLY A 16 -9.69 7.33 2.36
N TRP A 17 -10.12 6.10 2.09
CA TRP A 17 -11.19 5.80 1.15
C TRP A 17 -12.30 4.99 1.80
N VAL A 18 -13.53 5.21 1.35
CA VAL A 18 -14.68 4.38 1.72
C VAL A 18 -15.44 3.91 0.48
N GLY A 19 -15.80 2.63 0.45
CA GLY A 19 -16.58 2.04 -0.64
C GLY A 19 -16.62 0.52 -0.55
N PRO A 20 -17.20 -0.17 -1.55
CA PRO A 20 -17.96 0.32 -2.71
C PRO A 20 -19.21 1.13 -2.37
N VAL A 21 -19.44 2.25 -3.07
CA VAL A 21 -20.65 3.08 -2.91
C VAL A 21 -21.55 3.00 -4.15
N PRO A 22 -22.88 2.85 -4.01
CA PRO A 22 -23.79 2.88 -5.15
C PRO A 22 -23.78 4.24 -5.88
N PHE A 23 -23.77 4.22 -7.21
CA PHE A 23 -23.82 5.46 -8.03
C PHE A 23 -25.11 6.27 -7.83
N SER A 24 -26.21 5.62 -7.45
CA SER A 24 -27.50 6.28 -7.25
C SER A 24 -27.60 7.10 -5.96
N VAL A 25 -26.54 7.16 -5.15
CA VAL A 25 -26.55 7.86 -3.87
C VAL A 25 -25.62 9.06 -3.91
N ASP A 26 -26.08 10.15 -3.32
CA ASP A 26 -25.31 11.37 -3.13
C ASP A 26 -24.08 11.11 -2.22
N PRO A 27 -22.87 11.52 -2.64
CA PRO A 27 -21.64 11.36 -1.84
C PRO A 27 -21.70 12.02 -0.47
N GLN A 28 -22.23 13.24 -0.36
CA GLN A 28 -22.26 13.98 0.90
C GLN A 28 -23.23 13.32 1.89
N ALA A 29 -24.41 12.93 1.43
CA ALA A 29 -25.37 12.17 2.23
C ALA A 29 -24.81 10.81 2.68
N THR A 30 -23.98 10.18 1.85
CA THR A 30 -23.30 8.93 2.21
C THR A 30 -22.29 9.16 3.31
N VAL A 31 -21.43 10.18 3.20
CA VAL A 31 -20.45 10.52 4.24
C VAL A 31 -21.12 10.91 5.54
N ALA A 32 -22.20 11.72 5.51
CA ALA A 32 -22.96 12.07 6.71
C ALA A 32 -23.50 10.82 7.45
N ARG A 33 -23.92 9.80 6.70
CA ARG A 33 -24.39 8.52 7.25
C ARG A 33 -23.25 7.66 7.81
N LEU A 34 -22.08 7.71 7.18
CA LEU A 34 -20.91 6.94 7.58
C LEU A 34 -20.10 7.61 8.71
N LYS A 35 -20.23 8.92 8.88
CA LYS A 35 -19.58 9.74 9.91
C LYS A 35 -19.66 9.14 11.33
N PRO A 36 -20.84 8.76 11.87
CA PRO A 36 -20.91 8.18 13.20
C PRO A 36 -20.27 6.78 13.31
N TYR A 37 -20.12 6.06 12.19
CA TYR A 37 -19.58 4.70 12.22
C TYR A 37 -18.07 4.66 11.99
N TYR A 38 -17.55 5.44 11.04
CA TYR A 38 -16.14 5.47 10.66
C TYR A 38 -15.38 6.72 11.15
N ASN A 39 -16.00 7.62 11.92
CA ASN A 39 -15.39 8.90 12.36
C ASN A 39 -14.88 9.78 11.21
N VAL A 40 -15.55 9.71 10.05
CA VAL A 40 -15.19 10.52 8.88
C VAL A 40 -15.43 12.00 9.17
N ASP A 41 -14.46 12.84 8.86
CA ASP A 41 -14.56 14.28 9.06
C ASP A 41 -15.27 14.97 7.89
N ALA A 42 -14.64 14.94 6.71
CA ALA A 42 -15.15 15.57 5.49
C ALA A 42 -14.91 14.72 4.23
N LEU A 43 -15.78 14.89 3.23
CA LEU A 43 -15.60 14.36 1.89
C LEU A 43 -14.59 15.23 1.12
N LEU A 44 -13.56 14.60 0.55
CA LEU A 44 -12.56 15.26 -0.27
C LEU A 44 -12.81 15.07 -1.77
N GLY A 45 -13.34 13.91 -2.16
CA GLY A 45 -13.55 13.59 -3.57
C GLY A 45 -14.13 12.20 -3.78
N HIS A 46 -14.12 11.75 -5.03
CA HIS A 46 -14.50 10.39 -5.38
C HIS A 46 -13.66 9.88 -6.54
N ARG A 47 -13.53 8.56 -6.62
CA ARG A 47 -12.82 7.87 -7.69
C ARG A 47 -13.62 6.67 -8.15
N THR A 48 -13.57 6.38 -9.44
CA THR A 48 -14.15 5.16 -10.00
C THR A 48 -13.03 4.21 -10.38
N VAL A 49 -13.06 3.00 -9.83
CA VAL A 49 -12.08 1.93 -10.13
C VAL A 49 -12.86 0.70 -10.59
N ALA A 50 -12.54 0.20 -11.78
CA ALA A 50 -13.21 -0.97 -12.38
C ALA A 50 -14.75 -0.88 -12.37
N GLY A 51 -15.29 0.31 -12.66
CA GLY A 51 -16.73 0.59 -12.70
C GLY A 51 -17.40 0.72 -11.33
N ILE A 52 -16.63 0.84 -10.25
CA ILE A 52 -17.15 0.96 -8.88
C ILE A 52 -16.69 2.27 -8.27
N LYS A 53 -17.61 2.97 -7.61
CA LYS A 53 -17.38 4.29 -7.00
C LYS A 53 -16.85 4.13 -5.57
N PHE A 54 -15.78 4.86 -5.27
CA PHE A 54 -15.18 5.02 -3.96
C PHE A 54 -15.15 6.51 -3.60
N LEU A 55 -15.30 6.83 -2.33
CA LEU A 55 -15.25 8.20 -1.83
C LEU A 55 -13.95 8.42 -1.07
N GLN A 56 -13.24 9.50 -1.39
CA GLN A 56 -12.07 9.94 -0.65
C GLN A 56 -12.54 10.82 0.50
N VAL A 57 -12.09 10.50 1.71
CA VAL A 57 -12.54 11.13 2.95
C VAL A 57 -11.34 11.51 3.81
N SER A 58 -11.52 12.53 4.65
CA SER A 58 -10.55 12.93 5.67
C SER A 58 -10.95 12.41 7.04
N TYR A 59 -9.95 12.19 7.88
CA TYR A 59 -10.07 11.80 9.28
C TYR A 59 -9.37 12.84 10.15
N LYS A 60 -9.81 12.97 11.41
CA LYS A 60 -9.22 13.94 12.35
C LYS A 60 -7.86 13.52 12.87
N SER A 61 -7.60 12.22 12.93
CA SER A 61 -6.35 11.63 13.41
C SER A 61 -6.01 10.35 12.65
N GLN A 62 -4.75 9.92 12.77
CA GLN A 62 -4.31 8.64 12.21
C GLN A 62 -4.97 7.46 12.92
N ASP A 63 -5.26 7.62 14.21
CA ASP A 63 -5.97 6.62 15.02
C ASP A 63 -7.42 6.44 14.55
N ASP A 64 -8.10 7.51 14.14
CA ASP A 64 -9.44 7.43 13.56
C ASP A 64 -9.44 6.64 12.25
N LEU A 65 -8.45 6.86 11.38
CA LEU A 65 -8.28 6.08 10.15
C LEU A 65 -8.00 4.61 10.45
N ALA A 66 -7.07 4.32 11.36
CA ALA A 66 -6.74 2.95 11.77
C ALA A 66 -7.95 2.24 12.39
N SER A 67 -8.72 2.93 13.24
CA SER A 67 -9.97 2.44 13.81
C SER A 67 -11.01 2.16 12.72
N ALA A 68 -11.14 3.04 11.74
CA ALA A 68 -12.09 2.87 10.65
C ALA A 68 -11.80 1.63 9.79
N ILE A 69 -10.51 1.38 9.49
CA ILE A 69 -10.07 0.22 8.70
C ILE A 69 -10.34 -1.09 9.43
N ASN A 70 -10.14 -1.11 10.75
CA ASN A 70 -10.36 -2.32 11.56
C ASN A 70 -11.84 -2.58 11.88
N LYS A 71 -12.75 -1.66 11.56
CA LYS A 71 -14.20 -1.85 11.76
C LYS A 71 -14.79 -2.74 10.68
N PRO A 72 -15.76 -3.60 11.03
CA PRO A 72 -16.42 -4.46 10.05
C PRO A 72 -17.20 -3.61 9.04
N SER A 73 -17.37 -4.15 7.83
CA SER A 73 -18.10 -3.49 6.76
C SER A 73 -19.55 -3.21 7.18
N THR A 74 -20.04 -2.01 6.90
CA THR A 74 -21.43 -1.62 7.19
C THR A 74 -22.30 -1.74 5.94
N PHE A 75 -23.53 -2.26 6.11
CA PHE A 75 -24.45 -2.41 4.99
C PHE A 75 -25.22 -1.11 4.74
N PHE A 76 -25.03 -0.53 3.55
CA PHE A 76 -25.68 0.72 3.15
C PHE A 76 -26.20 0.64 1.71
N ARG A 77 -27.50 0.89 1.54
CA ARG A 77 -28.19 1.02 0.23
C ARG A 77 -27.86 -0.11 -0.76
N GLY A 78 -27.71 -1.34 -0.25
CA GLY A 78 -27.44 -2.52 -1.08
C GLY A 78 -25.96 -2.91 -1.17
N GLN A 79 -25.04 -2.15 -0.58
CA GLN A 79 -23.61 -2.45 -0.60
C GLN A 79 -23.05 -2.64 0.80
N TYR A 80 -21.99 -3.43 0.90
CA TYR A 80 -21.12 -3.44 2.06
C TYR A 80 -20.02 -2.41 1.85
N ILE A 81 -20.03 -1.37 2.68
CA ILE A 81 -19.03 -0.30 2.65
C ILE A 81 -17.98 -0.63 3.70
N HIS A 82 -16.71 -0.49 3.33
CA HIS A 82 -15.57 -0.58 4.24
C HIS A 82 -14.65 0.62 4.04
N ALA A 83 -13.86 0.93 5.07
CA ALA A 83 -12.80 1.92 5.01
C ALA A 83 -11.48 1.26 4.62
N MET A 84 -10.65 1.98 3.87
CA MET A 84 -9.34 1.49 3.38
C MET A 84 -8.36 2.66 3.23
N THR A 85 -7.06 2.38 3.31
CA THR A 85 -6.01 3.37 3.04
C THR A 85 -5.86 3.63 1.54
N ASP A 86 -5.94 2.58 0.72
CA ASP A 86 -5.76 2.64 -0.72
C ASP A 86 -6.76 1.73 -1.46
N VAL A 87 -7.42 2.30 -2.47
CA VAL A 87 -8.33 1.56 -3.36
C VAL A 87 -7.58 0.48 -4.16
N LYS A 88 -6.27 0.62 -4.37
CA LYS A 88 -5.44 -0.39 -5.02
C LYS A 88 -5.41 -1.70 -4.22
N GLU A 89 -5.42 -1.62 -2.89
CA GLU A 89 -5.47 -2.81 -2.03
C GLU A 89 -6.77 -3.59 -2.26
N TRP A 90 -7.90 -2.90 -2.25
CA TRP A 90 -9.20 -3.50 -2.57
C TRP A 90 -9.21 -4.13 -3.97
N PHE A 91 -8.61 -3.46 -4.96
CA PHE A 91 -8.51 -4.00 -6.32
C PHE A 91 -7.69 -5.30 -6.37
N ASN A 92 -6.57 -5.36 -5.65
CA ASN A 92 -5.75 -6.57 -5.52
C ASN A 92 -6.53 -7.69 -4.82
N GLN A 93 -7.24 -7.38 -3.73
CA GLN A 93 -8.08 -8.34 -3.02
C GLN A 93 -9.19 -8.90 -3.94
N ARG A 94 -9.78 -8.07 -4.81
CA ARG A 94 -10.75 -8.53 -5.82
C ARG A 94 -10.12 -9.41 -6.90
N ALA A 95 -8.87 -9.16 -7.28
CA ALA A 95 -8.15 -9.93 -8.29
C ALA A 95 -7.68 -11.30 -7.77
N ASP A 96 -7.50 -11.44 -6.46
CA ASP A 96 -7.10 -12.68 -5.79
C ASP A 96 -8.24 -13.72 -5.76
N GLN A 97 -8.37 -14.44 -6.87
CA GLN A 97 -9.44 -15.42 -7.09
C GLN A 97 -9.38 -16.63 -6.15
N ALA A 98 -8.22 -16.93 -5.55
CA ALA A 98 -8.04 -18.09 -4.68
C ALA A 98 -8.79 -17.95 -3.35
N LYS A 99 -8.96 -16.71 -2.86
CA LYS A 99 -9.65 -16.43 -1.59
C LYS A 99 -11.08 -15.91 -1.77
N ASN A 100 -11.50 -15.73 -3.01
CA ASN A 100 -12.77 -15.10 -3.34
C ASN A 100 -13.82 -16.15 -3.73
N VAL A 101 -15.00 -16.05 -3.15
CA VAL A 101 -16.15 -16.91 -3.39
C VAL A 101 -17.32 -16.05 -3.85
N LYS A 102 -18.05 -16.52 -4.86
CA LYS A 102 -19.29 -15.90 -5.33
C LYS A 102 -20.46 -16.57 -4.62
N ILE A 103 -21.24 -15.77 -3.91
CA ILE A 103 -22.41 -16.23 -3.17
C ILE A 103 -23.67 -15.70 -3.85
N LEU A 104 -24.60 -16.59 -4.19
CA LEU A 104 -25.94 -16.22 -4.61
C LEU A 104 -26.89 -16.39 -3.43
N CYS A 105 -27.69 -15.37 -3.15
CA CYS A 105 -28.70 -15.41 -2.10
C CYS A 105 -29.87 -14.48 -2.44
N ALA A 106 -30.99 -14.62 -1.75
CA ALA A 106 -32.11 -13.70 -1.87
C ALA A 106 -31.76 -12.29 -1.35
N TYR A 107 -32.43 -11.25 -1.89
CA TYR A 107 -32.10 -9.86 -1.55
C TYR A 107 -32.27 -9.52 -0.05
N ASN A 108 -33.27 -10.12 0.60
CA ASN A 108 -33.52 -9.98 2.03
C ASN A 108 -32.41 -10.63 2.88
N THR A 109 -31.76 -11.68 2.38
CA THR A 109 -30.68 -12.41 3.07
C THR A 109 -29.39 -11.60 3.16
N ILE A 110 -29.14 -10.66 2.24
CA ILE A 110 -27.85 -9.96 2.14
C ILE A 110 -27.44 -9.32 3.46
N ARG A 111 -28.38 -8.69 4.18
CA ARG A 111 -28.10 -7.98 5.45
C ARG A 111 -27.67 -8.91 6.59
N GLN A 112 -28.05 -10.17 6.50
CA GLN A 112 -27.80 -11.17 7.52
C GLN A 112 -26.57 -12.01 7.21
N LEU A 113 -26.00 -11.89 6.00
CA LEU A 113 -24.87 -12.69 5.53
C LEU A 113 -23.68 -12.71 6.50
N PRO A 114 -23.24 -11.59 7.11
CA PRO A 114 -22.14 -11.60 8.07
C PRO A 114 -22.46 -12.36 9.37
N GLY A 115 -23.73 -12.50 9.73
CA GLY A 115 -24.16 -13.32 10.87
C GLY A 115 -24.38 -14.80 10.48
N LEU A 116 -24.58 -15.08 9.19
CA LEU A 116 -24.74 -16.43 8.65
C LEU A 116 -23.39 -17.09 8.34
N LEU A 117 -22.40 -16.31 7.91
CA LEU A 117 -21.07 -16.79 7.57
C LEU A 117 -20.10 -16.47 8.70
N ALA A 118 -19.48 -17.51 9.28
CA ALA A 118 -18.58 -17.35 10.42
C ALA A 118 -17.28 -16.61 10.10
N LYS A 119 -16.88 -16.55 8.81
CA LYS A 119 -15.58 -16.02 8.37
C LYS A 119 -15.69 -15.19 7.10
N GLY A 120 -14.76 -14.25 6.95
CA GLY A 120 -14.61 -13.43 5.77
C GLY A 120 -15.49 -12.18 5.75
N HIS A 121 -15.48 -11.47 4.64
CA HIS A 121 -16.25 -10.25 4.46
C HIS A 121 -16.67 -10.04 3.00
N ALA A 122 -17.71 -9.23 2.78
CA ALA A 122 -18.17 -8.88 1.45
C ALA A 122 -17.28 -7.79 0.83
N LEU A 123 -16.70 -8.08 -0.34
CA LEU A 123 -15.97 -7.10 -1.13
C LEU A 123 -16.90 -6.26 -2.01
N LEU A 124 -17.95 -6.88 -2.55
CA LEU A 124 -18.87 -6.25 -3.50
C LEU A 124 -20.21 -6.98 -3.52
N VAL A 125 -21.30 -6.23 -3.60
CA VAL A 125 -22.63 -6.76 -3.86
C VAL A 125 -23.11 -6.30 -5.23
N ASP A 126 -23.54 -7.22 -6.06
CA ASP A 126 -24.21 -6.93 -7.31
C ASP A 126 -25.71 -7.23 -7.15
N ASN A 127 -26.47 -6.16 -6.91
CA ASN A 127 -27.91 -6.22 -6.78
C ASN A 127 -28.54 -6.13 -8.16
N CYS A 128 -28.97 -7.27 -8.69
CA CYS A 128 -29.73 -7.29 -9.92
C CYS A 128 -31.15 -6.81 -9.62
N ARG A 129 -31.42 -5.49 -9.72
CA ARG A 129 -32.71 -4.85 -9.38
C ARG A 129 -33.93 -5.44 -10.09
N ALA A 130 -33.74 -6.15 -11.19
CA ALA A 130 -34.81 -6.82 -11.91
C ALA A 130 -35.20 -8.19 -11.32
N ARG A 131 -34.48 -8.71 -10.30
CA ARG A 131 -34.47 -10.14 -9.98
C ARG A 131 -34.43 -10.42 -8.47
N SER A 132 -35.01 -11.55 -8.09
CA SER A 132 -35.21 -12.04 -6.72
C SER A 132 -33.93 -12.48 -5.98
N PHE A 133 -32.74 -12.24 -6.54
CA PHE A 133 -31.46 -12.67 -5.96
C PHE A 133 -30.37 -11.61 -6.11
N SER A 134 -29.34 -11.73 -5.29
CA SER A 134 -28.15 -10.88 -5.27
C SER A 134 -26.90 -11.73 -5.33
N ARG A 135 -25.89 -11.20 -6.01
CA ARG A 135 -24.59 -11.85 -6.16
C ARG A 135 -23.58 -11.10 -5.32
N ILE A 136 -22.96 -11.80 -4.38
CA ILE A 136 -22.01 -11.23 -3.44
C ILE A 136 -20.64 -11.82 -3.76
N LEU A 137 -19.64 -10.96 -3.90
CA LEU A 137 -18.25 -11.39 -3.89
C LEU A 137 -17.77 -11.35 -2.44
N TRP A 138 -17.56 -12.53 -1.87
CA TRP A 138 -17.14 -12.72 -0.49
C TRP A 138 -15.68 -13.16 -0.45
N ARG A 139 -14.88 -12.56 0.42
CA ARG A 139 -13.46 -12.87 0.58
C ARG A 139 -13.23 -13.56 1.91
N TYR A 140 -12.55 -14.70 1.87
CA TYR A 140 -12.06 -15.40 3.05
C TYR A 140 -10.60 -15.03 3.34
N GLU A 141 -10.15 -15.26 4.57
CA GLU A 141 -8.77 -14.98 4.98
C GLU A 141 -7.77 -15.99 4.38
N SER A 142 -8.20 -17.25 4.32
CA SER A 142 -7.42 -18.39 3.83
C SER A 142 -8.05 -18.98 2.56
N LYS A 143 -7.24 -19.67 1.76
CA LYS A 143 -7.74 -20.38 0.57
C LYS A 143 -8.55 -21.61 0.99
N GLU A 144 -8.12 -22.26 2.06
CA GLU A 144 -8.72 -23.46 2.63
C GLU A 144 -10.18 -23.19 3.06
N ASP A 145 -10.44 -22.06 3.69
CA ASP A 145 -11.80 -21.64 4.06
C ASP A 145 -12.66 -21.33 2.81
N ALA A 146 -12.06 -20.75 1.77
CA ALA A 146 -12.75 -20.48 0.51
C ALA A 146 -13.12 -21.79 -0.21
N ASP A 147 -12.20 -22.74 -0.29
CA ASP A 147 -12.41 -24.06 -0.90
C ASP A 147 -13.45 -24.87 -0.10
N ALA A 148 -13.41 -24.81 1.23
CA ALA A 148 -14.44 -25.43 2.09
C ALA A 148 -15.83 -24.84 1.85
N ALA A 149 -15.94 -23.50 1.73
CA ALA A 149 -17.20 -22.84 1.43
C ALA A 149 -17.71 -23.20 0.02
N ILE A 150 -16.83 -23.30 -0.98
CA ILE A 150 -17.19 -23.76 -2.33
C ILE A 150 -17.70 -25.21 -2.29
N GLY A 151 -17.06 -26.06 -1.48
CA GLY A 151 -17.45 -27.46 -1.28
C GLY A 151 -18.87 -27.65 -0.74
N LEU A 152 -19.46 -26.63 -0.09
CA LEU A 152 -20.85 -26.66 0.36
C LEU A 152 -21.85 -26.62 -0.81
N GLY A 153 -21.50 -26.01 -1.94
CA GLY A 153 -22.38 -25.90 -3.10
C GLY A 153 -23.67 -25.15 -2.80
N GLU A 154 -24.79 -25.86 -2.72
CA GLU A 154 -26.09 -25.31 -2.28
C GLU A 154 -26.30 -25.63 -0.80
N TYR A 155 -26.49 -24.59 0.01
CA TYR A 155 -26.57 -24.72 1.46
C TYR A 155 -27.71 -23.86 2.00
N ALA A 156 -28.66 -24.51 2.66
CA ALA A 156 -29.75 -23.84 3.36
C ALA A 156 -29.33 -23.61 4.81
N LEU A 157 -29.18 -22.35 5.22
CA LEU A 157 -28.82 -21.98 6.58
C LEU A 157 -29.87 -21.06 7.18
N ASN A 158 -30.46 -21.44 8.31
CA ASN A 158 -31.47 -20.65 9.03
C ASN A 158 -32.66 -20.20 8.13
N GLY A 159 -33.08 -21.04 7.19
CA GLY A 159 -34.15 -20.72 6.24
C GLY A 159 -33.73 -19.83 5.07
N HIS A 160 -32.43 -19.61 4.88
CA HIS A 160 -31.88 -18.88 3.74
C HIS A 160 -31.11 -19.82 2.81
N ASP A 161 -31.50 -19.81 1.53
CA ASP A 161 -30.79 -20.55 0.49
C ASP A 161 -29.57 -19.76 0.02
N LEU A 162 -28.39 -20.33 0.24
CA LEU A 162 -27.11 -19.80 -0.21
C LEU A 162 -26.53 -20.76 -1.24
N ARG A 163 -25.93 -20.22 -2.31
CA ARG A 163 -25.16 -21.00 -3.28
C ARG A 163 -23.77 -20.44 -3.43
N PHE A 164 -22.77 -21.29 -3.26
CA PHE A 164 -21.36 -20.94 -3.25
C PHE A 164 -20.70 -21.39 -4.55
N PHE A 165 -19.94 -20.49 -5.16
CA PHE A 165 -19.22 -20.75 -6.39
C PHE A 165 -17.80 -20.21 -6.30
N PRO A 166 -16.83 -20.80 -7.03
CA PRO A 166 -15.49 -20.23 -7.14
C PRO A 166 -15.52 -18.78 -7.61
N GLY A 167 -14.57 -17.95 -7.15
CA GLY A 167 -14.46 -16.55 -7.59
C GLY A 167 -14.32 -16.40 -9.11
N THR A 168 -13.76 -17.40 -9.78
CA THR A 168 -13.64 -17.50 -11.25
C THR A 168 -14.95 -17.80 -11.98
N ALA A 169 -15.98 -18.29 -11.29
CA ALA A 169 -17.21 -18.78 -11.90
C ALA A 169 -17.92 -17.70 -12.73
N LYS A 170 -18.20 -17.99 -14.01
CA LYS A 170 -18.94 -17.11 -14.91
C LYS A 170 -20.43 -17.37 -14.78
N LEU A 171 -21.02 -16.88 -13.69
CA LEU A 171 -22.46 -17.00 -13.45
C LEU A 171 -23.25 -16.12 -14.41
N CYS A 172 -24.32 -16.69 -14.98
CA CYS A 172 -25.29 -15.98 -15.77
C CYS A 172 -25.82 -14.77 -15.00
N PHE A 173 -25.69 -13.58 -15.59
CA PHE A 173 -26.20 -12.35 -15.00
C PHE A 173 -27.73 -12.38 -14.78
N SER A 174 -28.43 -13.23 -15.53
CA SER A 174 -29.87 -13.32 -15.52
C SER A 174 -30.41 -14.29 -14.47
N CYS A 175 -29.87 -15.50 -14.33
CA CYS A 175 -30.42 -16.48 -13.40
C CYS A 175 -29.41 -17.08 -12.42
N GLY A 176 -28.15 -16.65 -12.49
CA GLY A 176 -27.09 -17.20 -11.64
C GLY A 176 -26.63 -18.61 -12.01
N SER A 177 -27.14 -19.22 -13.09
CA SER A 177 -26.66 -20.53 -13.59
C SER A 177 -25.24 -20.43 -14.18
N LEU A 178 -24.49 -21.53 -14.10
CA LEU A 178 -23.18 -21.68 -14.73
C LEU A 178 -23.24 -22.01 -16.22
N ASP A 179 -24.39 -22.47 -16.72
CA ASP A 179 -24.50 -23.16 -18.00
C ASP A 179 -24.51 -22.20 -19.19
N HIS A 180 -24.81 -20.93 -18.96
CA HIS A 180 -24.99 -19.97 -20.04
C HIS A 180 -24.64 -18.54 -19.62
N LEU A 181 -24.27 -17.74 -20.61
CA LEU A 181 -24.08 -16.30 -20.44
C LEU A 181 -25.41 -15.56 -20.63
N ARG A 182 -25.45 -14.29 -20.18
CA ARG A 182 -26.66 -13.44 -20.16
C ARG A 182 -27.50 -13.50 -21.44
N ASN A 183 -26.84 -13.55 -22.61
CA ASN A 183 -27.50 -13.47 -23.92
C ASN A 183 -28.25 -14.76 -24.30
N ALA A 184 -27.83 -15.91 -23.77
CA ALA A 184 -28.43 -17.22 -24.02
C ALA A 184 -29.36 -17.66 -22.87
N CYS A 185 -29.73 -16.75 -21.97
CA CYS A 185 -30.51 -17.09 -20.80
C CYS A 185 -32.00 -17.30 -21.12
N PRO A 186 -32.57 -18.49 -20.85
CA PRO A 186 -33.97 -18.79 -21.12
C PRO A 186 -34.93 -18.00 -20.22
N THR A 187 -34.46 -17.53 -19.05
CA THR A 187 -35.23 -16.69 -18.12
C THR A 187 -34.91 -15.19 -18.29
N ARG A 188 -34.36 -14.80 -19.45
CA ARG A 188 -34.25 -13.40 -19.81
C ARG A 188 -35.68 -12.85 -20.00
N PRO A 189 -36.10 -11.81 -19.26
CA PRO A 189 -37.36 -11.13 -19.55
C PRO A 189 -37.31 -10.70 -21.02
N PRO A 190 -38.34 -11.00 -21.83
CA PRO A 190 -38.42 -10.44 -23.16
C PRO A 190 -38.27 -8.93 -23.01
N VAL A 191 -37.39 -8.34 -23.83
CA VAL A 191 -37.33 -6.88 -23.94
C VAL A 191 -38.76 -6.46 -24.21
N LYS A 192 -39.36 -5.66 -23.32
CA LYS A 192 -40.65 -5.01 -23.58
C LYS A 192 -40.41 -4.06 -24.74
N THR A 193 -40.41 -4.57 -25.97
CA THR A 193 -40.95 -3.83 -27.09
C THR A 193 -42.39 -3.57 -26.69
N LEU A 194 -42.68 -2.34 -26.29
CA LEU A 194 -44.06 -1.88 -26.26
C LEU A 194 -44.66 -2.24 -27.62
N PRO A 195 -45.71 -3.08 -27.69
CA PRO A 195 -46.47 -3.17 -28.92
C PRO A 195 -47.05 -1.77 -29.18
N PRO A 196 -47.01 -1.24 -30.41
CA PRO A 196 -47.84 -0.09 -30.74
C PRO A 196 -49.26 -0.48 -30.37
N SER A 197 -49.86 0.32 -29.48
CA SER A 197 -51.22 0.09 -29.01
C SER A 197 -52.19 0.34 -30.16
N PHE A 198 -52.40 -0.67 -31.01
CA PHE A 198 -53.51 -0.71 -31.94
C PHE A 198 -54.74 -1.22 -31.20
N SER A 199 -55.45 -0.30 -30.57
CA SER A 199 -56.85 -0.52 -30.20
C SER A 199 -57.67 -0.53 -31.49
N PHE A 200 -58.02 -1.70 -32.00
CA PHE A 200 -59.11 -1.82 -32.97
C PHE A 200 -60.43 -1.50 -32.26
N PRO A 201 -61.27 -0.59 -32.77
CA PRO A 201 -62.63 -0.43 -32.27
C PRO A 201 -63.42 -1.71 -32.56
N ALA A 202 -64.22 -2.15 -31.59
CA ALA A 202 -65.17 -3.25 -31.73
C ALA A 202 -66.13 -3.02 -32.92
N PRO A 203 -66.62 -4.09 -33.58
CA PRO A 203 -67.56 -3.94 -34.68
C PRO A 203 -68.91 -3.45 -34.15
N ALA A 204 -69.31 -2.25 -34.54
CA ALA A 204 -70.68 -1.76 -34.36
C ALA A 204 -71.58 -2.29 -35.50
N PRO A 205 -72.87 -2.52 -35.22
CA PRO A 205 -73.75 -3.27 -36.10
C PRO A 205 -74.14 -2.48 -37.36
N ALA A 206 -74.47 -3.24 -38.40
CA ALA A 206 -74.89 -2.77 -39.71
C ALA A 206 -76.04 -1.74 -39.64
N SER A 207 -75.84 -0.60 -40.29
CA SER A 207 -76.93 0.26 -40.76
C SER A 207 -76.48 1.14 -41.92
N ALA A 208 -77.08 0.85 -43.08
CA ALA A 208 -77.37 1.71 -44.24
C ALA A 208 -76.44 2.90 -44.57
N GLY A 209 -75.69 2.76 -45.66
CA GLY A 209 -74.99 3.85 -46.35
C GLY A 209 -74.05 3.30 -47.41
N GLY A 210 -74.59 2.87 -48.56
CA GLY A 210 -73.84 2.19 -49.61
C GLY A 210 -72.77 3.06 -50.25
N VAL A 211 -71.53 2.92 -49.78
CA VAL A 211 -70.34 3.27 -50.57
C VAL A 211 -70.16 2.14 -51.58
N SER A 212 -70.16 2.45 -52.87
CA SER A 212 -69.91 1.46 -53.93
C SER A 212 -68.58 0.74 -53.66
N TYR A 213 -68.51 -0.57 -53.94
CA TYR A 213 -67.27 -1.35 -53.81
C TYR A 213 -66.07 -0.70 -54.51
N ALA A 214 -66.31 0.05 -55.59
CA ALA A 214 -65.29 0.80 -56.31
C ALA A 214 -64.71 1.97 -55.49
N ASP A 215 -65.51 2.63 -54.67
CA ASP A 215 -65.08 3.76 -53.83
C ASP A 215 -64.36 3.27 -52.57
N ALA A 216 -64.77 2.13 -52.00
CA ALA A 216 -64.04 1.45 -50.94
C ALA A 216 -62.66 0.97 -51.41
N ALA A 217 -62.57 0.43 -52.63
CA ALA A 217 -61.30 0.02 -53.24
C ALA A 217 -60.36 1.21 -53.51
N LYS A 218 -60.89 2.34 -54.01
CA LYS A 218 -60.10 3.58 -54.18
C LYS A 218 -59.59 4.13 -52.85
N GLN A 219 -60.42 4.12 -51.80
CA GLN A 219 -59.98 4.53 -50.46
C GLN A 219 -58.89 3.62 -49.88
N ALA A 220 -58.97 2.31 -50.14
CA ALA A 220 -57.94 1.36 -49.73
C ALA A 220 -56.61 1.62 -50.45
N LEU A 221 -56.65 1.85 -51.77
CA LEU A 221 -55.47 2.20 -52.57
C LEU A 221 -54.80 3.49 -52.08
N ASN A 222 -55.58 4.55 -51.85
CA ASN A 222 -55.04 5.82 -51.34
C ASN A 222 -54.38 5.66 -49.95
N LYS A 223 -54.88 4.76 -49.11
CA LYS A 223 -54.28 4.44 -47.80
C LYS A 223 -52.98 3.64 -47.94
N VAL A 224 -52.91 2.71 -48.89
CA VAL A 224 -51.68 1.99 -49.19
C VAL A 224 -50.61 2.96 -49.70
N ASP A 225 -50.97 3.86 -50.61
CA ASP A 225 -50.06 4.87 -51.14
C ASP A 225 -49.55 5.85 -50.06
N SER A 226 -50.38 6.19 -49.08
CA SER A 226 -49.94 7.02 -47.95
C SER A 226 -48.98 6.25 -47.03
N VAL A 227 -49.32 5.01 -46.68
CA VAL A 227 -48.47 4.17 -45.82
C VAL A 227 -47.13 3.87 -46.50
N GLU A 228 -47.11 3.64 -47.81
CA GLU A 228 -45.89 3.44 -48.57
C GLU A 228 -45.00 4.70 -48.56
N ARG A 229 -45.58 5.89 -48.74
CA ARG A 229 -44.85 7.15 -48.62
C ARG A 229 -44.26 7.36 -47.22
N ASP A 230 -45.05 7.10 -46.18
CA ASP A 230 -44.61 7.25 -44.79
C ASP A 230 -43.48 6.25 -44.46
N LEU A 231 -43.61 5.00 -44.90
CA LEU A 231 -42.56 3.98 -44.75
C LEU A 231 -41.27 4.36 -45.48
N ARG A 232 -41.37 4.87 -46.72
CA ARG A 232 -40.19 5.33 -47.46
C ARG A 232 -39.49 6.50 -46.74
N ALA A 233 -40.26 7.42 -46.17
CA ALA A 233 -39.71 8.54 -45.40
C ALA A 233 -38.99 8.04 -44.14
N GLU A 234 -39.58 7.10 -43.41
CA GLU A 234 -38.97 6.52 -42.21
C GLU A 234 -37.70 5.72 -42.53
N VAL A 235 -37.71 4.95 -43.62
CA VAL A 235 -36.52 4.22 -44.09
C VAL A 235 -35.39 5.19 -44.47
N ALA A 236 -35.70 6.30 -45.15
CA ALA A 236 -34.71 7.31 -45.49
C ALA A 236 -34.12 7.98 -44.23
N TYR A 237 -34.97 8.27 -43.25
CA TYR A 237 -34.54 8.84 -41.96
C TYR A 237 -33.62 7.89 -41.18
N LEU A 238 -34.00 6.62 -41.06
CA LEU A 238 -33.20 5.59 -40.39
C LEU A 238 -31.88 5.33 -41.13
N ALA A 239 -31.88 5.35 -42.47
CA ALA A 239 -30.65 5.23 -43.26
C ALA A 239 -29.69 6.39 -42.97
N GLY A 240 -30.20 7.61 -42.77
CA GLY A 240 -29.43 8.76 -42.31
C GLY A 240 -28.77 8.51 -40.95
N GLN A 241 -29.56 8.10 -39.95
CA GLN A 241 -29.02 7.80 -38.61
C GLN A 241 -27.95 6.69 -38.62
N VAL A 242 -28.14 5.65 -39.44
CA VAL A 242 -27.15 4.56 -39.57
C VAL A 242 -25.85 5.07 -40.16
N ASN A 243 -25.89 5.99 -41.12
CA ASN A 243 -24.68 6.59 -41.70
C ASN A 243 -23.96 7.50 -40.68
N ASP A 244 -24.70 8.31 -39.92
CA ASP A 244 -24.12 9.12 -38.84
C ASP A 244 -23.45 8.25 -37.78
N MET A 245 -24.10 7.15 -37.37
CA MET A 245 -23.51 6.18 -36.44
C MET A 245 -22.24 5.52 -36.99
N LYS A 246 -22.21 5.18 -38.29
CA LYS A 246 -21.01 4.63 -38.93
C LYS A 246 -19.86 5.63 -38.90
N GLU A 247 -20.13 6.90 -39.15
CA GLU A 247 -19.10 7.95 -39.10
C GLU A 247 -18.58 8.16 -37.67
N GLN A 248 -19.48 8.17 -36.67
CA GLN A 248 -19.08 8.23 -35.26
C GLN A 248 -18.23 7.02 -34.87
N LEU A 249 -18.61 5.82 -35.30
CA LEU A 249 -17.85 4.60 -35.03
C LEU A 249 -16.44 4.67 -35.63
N ALA A 250 -16.30 5.17 -36.86
CA ALA A 250 -14.99 5.37 -37.49
C ALA A 250 -14.11 6.35 -36.70
N LYS A 251 -14.68 7.45 -36.19
CA LYS A 251 -13.97 8.40 -35.32
C LYS A 251 -13.55 7.76 -33.99
N PHE A 252 -14.40 6.91 -33.40
CA PHE A 252 -14.05 6.17 -32.18
C PHE A 252 -12.93 5.16 -32.41
N CYS A 253 -12.96 4.41 -33.51
CA CYS A 253 -11.89 3.48 -33.88
C CYS A 253 -10.55 4.21 -34.04
N ALA A 254 -10.52 5.32 -34.79
CA ALA A 254 -9.30 6.12 -34.95
C ALA A 254 -8.74 6.61 -33.61
N ARG A 255 -9.61 7.10 -32.71
CA ARG A 255 -9.20 7.55 -31.38
C ARG A 255 -8.70 6.40 -30.50
N GLN A 256 -9.27 5.21 -30.65
CA GLN A 256 -8.80 4.02 -29.95
C GLN A 256 -7.39 3.63 -30.41
N ASP A 257 -7.11 3.69 -31.71
CA ASP A 257 -5.79 3.39 -32.27
C ASP A 257 -4.74 4.39 -31.79
N GLU A 258 -5.07 5.69 -31.74
CA GLU A 258 -4.21 6.73 -31.17
C GLU A 258 -3.88 6.47 -29.70
N LEU A 259 -4.89 6.12 -28.90
CA LEU A 259 -4.70 5.82 -27.48
C LEU A 259 -3.86 4.55 -27.27
N LEU A 260 -4.05 3.52 -28.09
CA LEU A 260 -3.24 2.30 -28.04
C LEU A 260 -1.78 2.59 -28.40
N ALA A 261 -1.52 3.41 -29.41
CA ALA A 261 -0.17 3.83 -29.77
C ALA A 261 0.51 4.64 -28.64
N ALA A 262 -0.22 5.59 -28.05
CA ALA A 262 0.28 6.38 -26.92
C ALA A 262 0.58 5.51 -25.69
N LEU A 263 -0.28 4.52 -25.41
CA LEU A 263 -0.08 3.58 -24.31
C LEU A 263 1.17 2.72 -24.51
N LYS A 264 1.38 2.21 -25.73
CA LYS A 264 2.57 1.44 -26.07
C LYS A 264 3.85 2.25 -25.90
N LEU A 265 3.85 3.50 -26.39
CA LEU A 265 4.99 4.41 -26.20
C LEU A 265 5.28 4.70 -24.73
N ALA A 266 4.24 4.91 -23.92
CA ALA A 266 4.38 5.11 -22.49
C ALA A 266 4.92 3.86 -21.78
N GLN A 267 4.46 2.67 -22.19
CA GLN A 267 4.94 1.40 -21.67
C GLN A 267 6.44 1.19 -21.96
N ASP A 268 6.87 1.46 -23.20
CA ASP A 268 8.28 1.33 -23.61
C ASP A 268 9.17 2.32 -22.83
N LYS A 269 8.69 3.55 -22.60
CA LYS A 269 9.41 4.54 -21.79
C LYS A 269 9.57 4.11 -20.34
N VAL A 270 8.51 3.56 -19.74
CA VAL A 270 8.56 3.03 -18.37
C VAL A 270 9.50 1.83 -18.28
N ALA A 271 9.46 0.91 -19.25
CA ALA A 271 10.36 -0.24 -19.29
C ALA A 271 11.84 0.21 -19.27
N LYS A 272 12.19 1.19 -20.11
CA LYS A 272 13.55 1.75 -20.14
C LYS A 272 13.96 2.40 -18.81
N GLN A 273 13.06 3.15 -18.17
CA GLN A 273 13.34 3.76 -16.86
C GLN A 273 13.54 2.71 -15.76
N VAL A 274 12.83 1.60 -15.82
CA VAL A 274 13.01 0.49 -14.88
C VAL A 274 14.37 -0.18 -15.07
N GLU A 275 14.80 -0.42 -16.31
CA GLU A 275 16.15 -0.96 -16.58
C GLU A 275 17.25 -0.02 -16.09
N GLU A 276 17.14 1.29 -16.34
CA GLU A 276 18.09 2.28 -15.84
C GLU A 276 18.15 2.28 -14.29
N LEU A 277 17.00 2.21 -13.61
CA LEU A 277 16.95 2.14 -12.15
C LEU A 277 17.58 0.86 -11.59
N ASP A 278 17.38 -0.28 -12.25
CA ASP A 278 17.96 -1.57 -11.84
C ASP A 278 19.49 -1.51 -11.87
N THR A 279 20.06 -0.97 -12.95
CA THR A 279 21.53 -0.77 -13.05
C THR A 279 22.07 0.20 -11.99
N HIS A 280 21.33 1.27 -11.68
CA HIS A 280 21.70 2.19 -10.60
C HIS A 280 21.64 1.52 -9.23
N GLN A 281 20.66 0.66 -8.98
CA GLN A 281 20.52 -0.09 -7.74
C GLN A 281 21.68 -1.08 -7.54
N GLU A 282 22.08 -1.80 -8.58
CA GLU A 282 23.24 -2.70 -8.55
C GLU A 282 24.55 -1.95 -8.26
N SER A 283 24.75 -0.80 -8.92
CA SER A 283 25.91 0.06 -8.67
C SER A 283 25.96 0.55 -7.22
N LEU A 284 24.84 1.04 -6.70
CA LEU A 284 24.73 1.52 -5.32
C LEU A 284 24.97 0.38 -4.32
N ALA A 285 24.43 -0.81 -4.56
CA ALA A 285 24.65 -1.98 -3.71
C ALA A 285 26.14 -2.35 -3.64
N SER A 286 26.86 -2.28 -4.76
CA SER A 286 28.31 -2.48 -4.80
C SER A 286 29.05 -1.43 -3.97
N THR A 287 28.69 -0.15 -4.10
CA THR A 287 29.28 0.93 -3.30
C THR A 287 29.03 0.75 -1.80
N VAL A 288 27.81 0.43 -1.39
CA VAL A 288 27.46 0.17 0.02
C VAL A 288 28.27 -0.98 0.58
N LYS A 289 28.43 -2.07 -0.20
CA LYS A 289 29.26 -3.21 0.20
C LYS A 289 30.73 -2.81 0.41
N GLY A 290 31.27 -1.98 -0.49
CA GLY A 290 32.63 -1.45 -0.35
C GLY A 290 32.81 -0.59 0.91
N LEU A 291 31.88 0.33 1.16
CA LEU A 291 31.89 1.17 2.36
C LEU A 291 31.77 0.35 3.66
N SER A 292 30.95 -0.71 3.66
CA SER A 292 30.82 -1.61 4.80
C SER A 292 32.15 -2.30 5.12
N ALA A 293 32.85 -2.81 4.10
CA ALA A 293 34.16 -3.45 4.30
C ALA A 293 35.22 -2.45 4.81
N SER A 294 35.19 -1.21 4.32
CA SER A 294 36.08 -0.15 4.84
C SER A 294 35.78 0.21 6.29
N LEU A 295 34.51 0.25 6.69
CA LEU A 295 34.11 0.50 8.09
C LEU A 295 34.55 -0.63 9.02
N GLU A 296 34.39 -1.89 8.60
CA GLU A 296 34.90 -3.04 9.36
C GLU A 296 36.41 -2.95 9.56
N THR A 297 37.16 -2.60 8.51
CA THR A 297 38.61 -2.40 8.58
C THR A 297 38.97 -1.30 9.58
N LEU A 298 38.34 -0.12 9.47
CA LEU A 298 38.57 0.99 10.39
C LEU A 298 38.22 0.64 11.85
N THR A 299 37.20 -0.19 12.06
CA THR A 299 36.82 -0.65 13.41
C THR A 299 37.95 -1.50 14.00
N THR A 300 38.52 -2.42 13.22
CA THR A 300 39.64 -3.25 13.69
C THR A 300 40.92 -2.43 13.97
N GLU A 301 41.20 -1.41 13.14
CA GLU A 301 42.32 -0.50 13.39
C GLU A 301 42.12 0.33 14.66
N LEU A 302 40.90 0.80 14.90
CA LEU A 302 40.56 1.55 16.11
C LEU A 302 40.71 0.71 17.38
N ASP A 303 40.29 -0.55 17.35
CA ASP A 303 40.45 -1.47 18.48
C ASP A 303 41.94 -1.72 18.79
N ALA A 304 42.76 -1.93 17.76
CA ALA A 304 44.21 -2.10 17.93
C ALA A 304 44.89 -0.84 18.52
N GLU A 305 44.52 0.35 18.04
CA GLU A 305 45.01 1.62 18.59
C GLU A 305 44.56 1.82 20.05
N SER A 306 43.32 1.43 20.39
CA SER A 306 42.81 1.48 21.76
C SER A 306 43.64 0.60 22.71
N GLU A 307 44.00 -0.61 22.28
CA GLU A 307 44.89 -1.52 23.03
C GLU A 307 46.28 -0.91 23.23
N MET A 308 46.90 -0.36 22.18
CA MET A 308 48.20 0.31 22.28
C MET A 308 48.18 1.48 23.25
N VAL A 309 47.10 2.28 23.26
CA VAL A 309 46.92 3.38 24.22
C VAL A 309 46.83 2.85 25.65
N ALA A 310 46.15 1.71 25.87
CA ALA A 310 46.07 1.08 27.19
C ALA A 310 47.45 0.62 27.68
N GLU A 311 48.24 -0.01 26.81
CA GLU A 311 49.62 -0.42 27.11
C GLU A 311 50.53 0.76 27.43
N LEU A 312 50.42 1.84 26.66
CA LEU A 312 51.20 3.07 26.88
C LEU A 312 50.86 3.71 28.23
N LYS A 313 49.57 3.75 28.60
CA LYS A 313 49.13 4.22 29.93
C LYS A 313 49.72 3.36 31.06
N ALA A 314 49.71 2.03 30.90
CA ALA A 314 50.30 1.12 31.88
C ALA A 314 51.83 1.31 31.99
N HIS A 315 52.52 1.48 30.85
CA HIS A 315 53.95 1.77 30.83
C HIS A 315 54.28 3.09 31.54
N LYS A 316 53.51 4.16 31.27
CA LYS A 316 53.65 5.46 31.95
C LYS A 316 53.49 5.32 33.46
N ALA A 317 52.51 4.55 33.94
CA ALA A 317 52.32 4.31 35.37
C ALA A 317 53.53 3.60 36.00
N ARG A 318 54.06 2.55 35.36
CA ARG A 318 55.27 1.84 35.82
C ARG A 318 56.49 2.76 35.88
N MET A 319 56.70 3.59 34.86
CA MET A 319 57.81 4.55 34.84
C MET A 319 57.68 5.60 35.93
N SER A 320 56.46 6.11 36.17
CA SER A 320 56.20 7.05 37.27
C SER A 320 56.49 6.42 38.63
N GLU A 321 56.09 5.17 38.85
CA GLU A 321 56.36 4.47 40.11
C GLU A 321 57.86 4.23 40.33
N ARG A 322 58.58 3.86 39.26
CA ARG A 322 60.04 3.70 39.30
C ARG A 322 60.73 5.02 39.63
N TYR A 323 60.29 6.12 39.02
CA TYR A 323 60.81 7.45 39.30
C TYR A 323 60.59 7.84 40.77
N MET A 324 59.40 7.60 41.32
CA MET A 324 59.10 7.85 42.74
C MET A 324 59.96 7.01 43.69
N ARG A 325 60.25 5.75 43.35
CA ARG A 325 61.18 4.89 44.11
C ARG A 325 62.60 5.46 44.08
N VAL A 326 63.13 5.79 42.90
CA VAL A 326 64.47 6.38 42.77
C VAL A 326 64.59 7.67 43.56
N ASN A 327 63.60 8.56 43.51
CA ASN A 327 63.61 9.79 44.31
C ASN A 327 63.59 9.52 45.82
N ARG A 328 62.86 8.49 46.27
CA ARG A 328 62.86 8.08 47.68
C ARG A 328 64.23 7.54 48.09
N ASP A 329 64.82 6.66 47.28
CA ASP A 329 66.12 6.06 47.55
C ASP A 329 67.21 7.14 47.57
N LEU A 330 67.14 8.12 46.66
CA LEU A 330 68.03 9.28 46.64
C LEU A 330 67.92 10.10 47.94
N ALA A 331 66.70 10.40 48.40
CA ALA A 331 66.49 11.13 49.64
C ALA A 331 67.03 10.37 50.88
N ILE A 332 66.94 9.04 50.90
CA ILE A 332 67.56 8.21 51.95
C ILE A 332 69.08 8.33 51.90
N VAL A 333 69.68 8.18 50.72
CA VAL A 333 71.14 8.31 50.53
C VAL A 333 71.63 9.70 50.92
N GLU A 334 70.90 10.77 50.57
CA GLU A 334 71.21 12.14 50.98
C GLU A 334 71.18 12.31 52.51
N ALA A 335 70.19 11.71 53.18
CA ALA A 335 70.09 11.73 54.64
C ALA A 335 71.22 10.94 55.32
N ASP A 336 71.50 9.72 54.85
CA ASP A 336 72.60 8.89 55.36
C ASP A 336 73.95 9.58 55.17
N LEU A 337 74.16 10.21 54.01
CA LEU A 337 75.37 10.98 53.73
C LEU A 337 75.52 12.17 54.68
N ALA A 338 74.43 12.88 54.99
CA ALA A 338 74.46 13.99 55.94
C ALA A 338 74.85 13.52 57.36
N VAL A 339 74.32 12.37 57.81
CA VAL A 339 74.69 11.76 59.10
C VAL A 339 76.18 11.39 59.12
N VAL A 340 76.66 10.68 58.09
CA VAL A 340 78.07 10.28 57.99
C VAL A 340 78.98 11.51 57.97
N LEU A 341 78.59 12.58 57.26
CA LEU A 341 79.36 13.82 57.24
C LEU A 341 79.43 14.49 58.64
N ASP A 342 78.31 14.54 59.37
CA ASP A 342 78.27 15.09 60.74
C ASP A 342 79.15 14.27 61.70
N GLU A 343 79.07 12.94 61.65
CA GLU A 343 79.94 12.04 62.42
C GLU A 343 81.43 12.27 62.10
N LEU A 344 81.76 12.43 60.81
CA LEU A 344 83.12 12.68 60.35
C LEU A 344 83.63 14.03 60.87
N TRP A 345 82.80 15.08 60.84
CA TRP A 345 83.10 16.41 61.41
C TRP A 345 83.38 16.39 62.92
N GLN A 346 82.76 15.47 63.66
CA GLN A 346 82.99 15.31 65.10
C GLN A 346 84.21 14.43 65.44
N SER A 347 84.89 13.83 64.44
CA SER A 347 86.08 13.02 64.63
C SER A 347 87.28 13.85 65.10
N LYS A 348 87.99 13.34 66.12
CA LYS A 348 89.25 13.93 66.62
C LYS A 348 90.40 13.87 65.61
N ASP A 349 90.28 13.05 64.56
CA ASP A 349 91.30 12.80 63.54
C ASP A 349 90.70 12.92 62.12
N PHE A 350 89.96 14.02 61.90
CA PHE A 350 89.19 14.32 60.69
C PHE A 350 89.96 14.02 59.38
N ALA A 351 91.23 14.44 59.29
CA ALA A 351 92.05 14.28 58.09
C ALA A 351 92.33 12.80 57.74
N ALA A 352 92.64 11.97 58.73
CA ALA A 352 92.88 10.54 58.52
C ALA A 352 91.59 9.80 58.15
N THR A 353 90.49 10.14 58.84
CA THR A 353 89.17 9.53 58.63
C THR A 353 88.59 9.86 57.25
N LEU A 354 88.74 11.10 56.78
CA LEU A 354 88.30 11.54 55.44
C LEU A 354 89.05 10.81 54.32
N THR A 355 90.36 10.62 54.48
CA THR A 355 91.20 9.94 53.48
C THR A 355 90.81 8.46 53.36
N ALA A 356 90.58 7.77 54.47
CA ALA A 356 90.12 6.38 54.47
C ALA A 356 88.71 6.23 53.84
N ALA A 357 87.81 7.18 54.11
CA ALA A 357 86.48 7.20 53.50
C ALA A 357 86.53 7.43 51.98
N GLN A 358 87.41 8.31 51.49
CA GLN A 358 87.64 8.53 50.07
C GLN A 358 88.17 7.28 49.35
N GLU A 359 89.05 6.50 49.98
CA GLU A 359 89.55 5.24 49.41
C GLU A 359 88.47 4.14 49.35
N LEU A 360 87.50 4.17 50.28
CA LEU A 360 86.38 3.23 50.33
C LEU A 360 85.18 3.64 49.47
N SER A 361 85.13 4.89 49.02
CA SER A 361 84.09 5.44 48.14
C SER A 361 83.92 4.59 46.88
N TRP A 362 82.66 4.43 46.46
CA TRP A 362 82.30 3.71 45.25
C TRP A 362 82.96 4.32 44.00
N ALA A 363 83.06 5.65 43.91
CA ALA A 363 83.72 6.33 42.80
C ALA A 363 85.22 5.98 42.71
N HIS A 364 85.90 5.89 43.86
CA HIS A 364 87.31 5.51 43.91
C HIS A 364 87.51 4.02 43.57
N LYS A 365 86.61 3.15 44.05
CA LYS A 365 86.60 1.71 43.71
C LYS A 365 86.23 1.44 42.24
N ALA A 366 85.30 2.19 41.67
CA ALA A 366 84.88 2.07 40.27
C ALA A 366 85.98 2.58 39.31
N LYS A 367 86.65 3.68 39.66
CA LYS A 367 87.84 4.18 38.95
C LYS A 367 89.00 3.18 39.02
N LYS A 368 89.25 2.57 40.19
CA LYS A 368 90.30 1.54 40.36
C LYS A 368 89.99 0.22 39.62
N LYS A 369 88.71 -0.05 39.32
CA LYS A 369 88.24 -1.20 38.53
C LYS A 369 88.04 -0.89 37.04
N GLY A 370 88.29 0.34 36.59
CA GLY A 370 88.17 0.75 35.18
C GLY A 370 86.73 0.87 34.65
N VAL A 371 85.74 1.05 35.54
CA VAL A 371 84.30 1.13 35.17
C VAL A 371 83.85 2.56 34.81
N LEU A 372 84.67 3.58 35.12
CA LEU A 372 84.44 4.99 34.79
C LEU A 372 85.64 5.54 34.01
N SER A 373 85.40 6.16 32.86
CA SER A 373 86.40 6.91 32.09
C SER A 373 86.62 8.29 32.75
N PRO A 374 87.81 8.94 32.61
CA PRO A 374 88.02 10.31 33.10
C PRO A 374 87.05 11.35 32.53
N GLU A 375 86.30 11.01 31.47
CA GLU A 375 85.35 11.87 30.77
C GLU A 375 83.91 11.76 31.30
N ASP A 376 83.62 10.85 32.23
CA ASP A 376 82.26 10.56 32.75
C ASP A 376 81.93 11.28 34.09
N ILE A 377 82.72 12.29 34.50
CA ILE A 377 82.48 13.11 35.72
C ILE A 377 82.14 14.54 35.34
#